data_AF-T0YZ00-F1
#
_entry.id   AF-T0YZ00-F1
#
_cell.length_a   1.000
_cell.length_b   1.000
_cell.length_c   1.000
_cell.angle_alpha   90.00
_cell.angle_beta   90.00
_cell.angle_gamma   90.00
#
_symmetry.space_group_name_H-M   'P 1'
#
loop_
_entity.id
_entity.type
_entity.pdbx_description
1 polymer ?
#
loop_
_entity_poly.entity_id
_entity_poly.type
_entity_poly.pdbx_seq_one_letter_code
_entity_poly.pdbx_strand_id
1 'polypeptide(L)'
;MVVRPARAARLLEEAIRRALADPVPLQEAVVQFVREREAELFGTLATRMPLPTARPGGPAGQLLPDRFPPCIRKMRRTLQAGENLSHAGRFALAAFLHRAGADPETIVDAYRGAPTSTSRSRATRSSTSPSTGA
;
A
#
# COMPACT_ATOMS: atom_id res chain seq x y z
N MET A 1 -42.19 -21.09 -20.52
CA MET A 1 -40.95 -21.17 -19.72
C MET A 1 -41.22 -20.53 -18.37
N VAL A 2 -41.37 -21.31 -17.29
CA VAL A 2 -41.72 -20.78 -15.96
C VAL A 2 -40.43 -20.45 -15.20
N VAL A 3 -40.19 -19.16 -14.92
CA VAL A 3 -39.02 -18.71 -14.18
C VAL A 3 -39.35 -18.69 -12.69
N ARG A 4 -38.49 -19.32 -11.86
CA ARG A 4 -38.64 -19.28 -10.40
C ARG A 4 -38.54 -17.83 -9.88
N PRO A 5 -39.31 -17.45 -8.85
CA PRO A 5 -39.35 -16.06 -8.36
C PRO A 5 -37.97 -15.52 -7.97
N ALA A 6 -37.12 -16.33 -7.34
CA ALA A 6 -35.74 -15.93 -6.99
C ALA A 6 -34.86 -15.63 -8.22
N ARG A 7 -35.06 -16.38 -9.33
CA ARG A 7 -34.36 -16.13 -10.59
C ARG A 7 -34.91 -14.89 -11.28
N ALA A 8 -36.21 -14.66 -11.23
CA ALA A 8 -36.84 -13.45 -11.77
C ALA A 8 -36.35 -12.19 -11.04
N ALA A 9 -36.25 -12.21 -9.71
CA ALA A 9 -35.72 -11.10 -8.92
C ALA A 9 -34.27 -10.75 -9.29
N ARG A 10 -33.39 -11.76 -9.44
CA ARG A 10 -31.99 -11.54 -9.88
C ARG A 10 -31.90 -10.96 -11.29
N LEU A 11 -32.75 -11.43 -12.20
CA LEU A 11 -32.78 -10.91 -13.57
C LEU A 11 -33.27 -9.45 -13.60
N LEU A 12 -34.24 -9.09 -12.76
CA LEU A 12 -34.72 -7.72 -12.62
C LEU A 12 -33.63 -6.82 -12.01
N GLU A 13 -32.95 -7.28 -10.96
CA GLU A 13 -31.84 -6.53 -10.34
C GLU A 13 -30.73 -6.23 -11.36
N GLU A 14 -30.34 -7.24 -12.14
CA GLU A 14 -29.31 -7.08 -13.16
C GLU A 14 -29.78 -6.16 -14.31
N ALA A 15 -31.06 -6.22 -14.69
CA ALA A 15 -31.64 -5.30 -15.68
C ALA A 15 -31.63 -3.85 -15.17
N ILE A 16 -32.00 -3.62 -13.91
CA ILE A 16 -31.96 -2.29 -13.27
C ILE A 16 -30.51 -1.79 -13.18
N ARG A 17 -29.57 -2.64 -12.75
CA ARG A 17 -28.15 -2.29 -12.67
C ARG A 17 -27.60 -1.83 -14.02
N ARG A 18 -27.93 -2.54 -15.10
CA ARG A 18 -27.52 -2.17 -16.46
C ARG A 18 -28.15 -0.85 -16.90
N ALA A 19 -29.44 -0.67 -16.66
CA ALA A 19 -30.14 0.57 -16.98
C ALA A 19 -29.59 1.78 -16.22
N LEU A 20 -29.13 1.60 -14.97
CA LEU A 20 -28.49 2.66 -14.18
C LEU A 20 -27.02 2.90 -14.56
N ALA A 21 -26.36 1.91 -15.16
CA ALA A 21 -24.98 2.04 -15.63
C ALA A 21 -24.89 2.79 -16.96
N ASP A 22 -25.97 2.78 -17.76
CA ASP A 22 -26.06 3.59 -18.96
C ASP A 22 -26.03 5.08 -18.58
N PRO A 23 -25.23 5.91 -19.28
CA PRO A 23 -25.13 7.32 -18.98
C PRO A 23 -26.50 7.97 -19.16
N VAL A 24 -26.98 8.64 -18.11
CA VAL A 24 -28.20 9.44 -18.18
C VAL A 24 -27.98 10.51 -19.24
N PRO A 25 -28.87 10.65 -20.24
CA PRO A 25 -28.77 11.70 -21.24
C PRO A 25 -29.05 13.05 -20.58
N LEU A 26 -28.01 13.66 -20.03
CA LEU A 26 -28.06 14.99 -19.44
C LEU A 26 -27.99 16.03 -20.55
N GLN A 27 -28.73 17.12 -20.36
CA GLN A 27 -28.61 18.28 -21.23
C GLN A 27 -27.21 18.90 -21.08
N GLU A 28 -26.61 19.34 -22.19
CA GLU A 28 -25.25 19.90 -22.20
C GLU A 28 -25.10 21.06 -21.19
N ALA A 29 -26.13 21.90 -21.05
CA ALA A 29 -26.15 22.99 -20.08
C ALA A 29 -25.99 22.51 -18.62
N VAL A 30 -26.57 21.36 -18.26
CA VAL A 30 -26.45 20.77 -16.93
C VAL A 30 -25.04 20.20 -16.73
N VAL A 31 -24.49 19.55 -17.74
CA VAL A 31 -23.11 19.04 -17.71
C VAL A 31 -22.14 20.18 -17.48
N GLN A 32 -22.25 21.25 -18.26
CA GLN A 32 -21.38 22.41 -18.16
C GLN A 32 -21.48 23.09 -16.78
N PHE A 33 -22.70 23.27 -16.26
CA PHE A 33 -22.92 23.82 -14.91
C PHE A 33 -22.22 23.01 -13.82
N VAL A 34 -22.29 21.66 -13.89
CA VAL A 34 -21.62 20.79 -12.93
C VAL A 34 -20.10 20.89 -13.06
N ARG A 35 -19.57 20.90 -14.29
CA ARG A 35 -18.12 20.99 -14.55
C ARG A 35 -17.51 22.28 -14.02
N GLU A 36 -18.20 23.41 -14.18
CA GLU A 36 -17.73 24.71 -13.66
C GLU A 36 -17.63 24.70 -12.13
N ARG A 37 -18.64 24.16 -11.45
CA ARG A 37 -18.63 24.02 -9.99
C ARG A 37 -17.60 23.02 -9.49
N GLU A 38 -17.41 21.92 -10.22
CA GLU A 38 -16.39 20.92 -9.94
C GLU A 38 -14.98 21.54 -10.05
N ALA A 39 -14.71 22.32 -11.10
CA ALA A 39 -13.44 23.00 -11.28
C ALA A 39 -13.14 24.01 -10.16
N GLU A 40 -14.14 24.78 -9.73
CA GLU A 40 -14.03 25.71 -8.59
C GLU A 40 -13.73 24.98 -7.27
N LEU A 41 -14.42 23.87 -7.02
CA LEU A 41 -14.20 23.04 -5.85
C LEU A 41 -12.80 22.44 -5.86
N PHE A 42 -12.34 21.90 -6.99
CA PHE A 42 -10.98 21.38 -7.12
C PHE A 42 -9.91 22.46 -6.95
N GLY A 43 -10.13 23.68 -7.45
CA GLY A 43 -9.23 24.81 -7.19
C GLY A 43 -9.11 25.13 -5.70
N THR A 44 -10.25 25.14 -5.00
CA THR A 44 -10.30 25.34 -3.54
C THR A 44 -9.60 24.22 -2.77
N LEU A 45 -9.85 22.96 -3.16
CA LEU A 45 -9.21 21.79 -2.55
C LEU A 45 -7.71 21.79 -2.77
N ALA A 46 -7.24 22.16 -3.96
CA ALA A 46 -5.81 22.25 -4.25
C ALA A 46 -5.09 23.29 -3.37
N THR A 47 -5.78 24.37 -3.00
CA THR A 47 -5.22 25.41 -2.12
C THR A 47 -5.23 24.97 -0.65
N ARG A 48 -6.30 24.32 -0.20
CA ARG A 48 -6.45 23.88 1.21
C ARG A 48 -5.68 22.60 1.53
N MET A 49 -5.53 21.74 0.55
CA MET A 49 -4.85 20.46 0.66
C MET A 49 -3.88 20.36 -0.53
N PRO A 50 -2.71 21.02 -0.43
CA PRO A 50 -1.67 20.79 -1.42
C PRO A 50 -1.40 19.29 -1.44
N LEU A 51 -1.55 18.67 -2.61
CA LEU A 51 -1.11 17.30 -2.83
C LEU A 51 0.32 17.17 -2.27
N PRO A 52 0.65 16.11 -1.52
CA PRO A 52 1.99 15.95 -1.01
C PRO A 52 3.01 16.00 -2.17
N THR A 53 3.66 17.15 -2.34
CA THR A 53 4.74 17.36 -3.32
C THR A 53 6.04 16.73 -2.85
N ALA A 54 5.98 15.83 -1.86
CA ALA A 54 7.09 15.06 -1.35
C ALA A 54 7.71 14.25 -2.50
N ARG A 55 8.69 14.90 -3.15
CA ARG A 55 9.57 14.32 -4.13
C ARG A 55 10.31 13.20 -3.39
N PRO A 56 10.27 11.95 -3.89
CA PRO A 56 11.21 10.94 -3.42
C PRO A 56 12.63 11.51 -3.64
N GLY A 57 13.37 11.77 -2.56
CA GLY A 57 14.76 12.24 -2.62
C GLY A 57 15.05 13.73 -2.45
N GLY A 58 14.12 14.56 -1.95
CA GLY A 58 14.51 15.88 -1.40
C GLY A 58 15.31 15.73 -0.10
N PRO A 59 16.15 16.71 0.32
CA PRO A 59 16.86 16.63 1.60
C PRO A 59 15.81 16.59 2.71
N ALA A 60 15.53 15.39 3.20
CA ALA A 60 14.63 15.22 4.32
C ALA A 60 15.29 15.90 5.52
N GLY A 61 14.65 16.95 6.03
CA GLY A 61 14.93 17.40 7.38
C GLY A 61 14.85 16.21 8.33
N GLN A 62 15.70 16.20 9.36
CA GLN A 62 15.85 15.12 10.33
C GLN A 62 14.53 14.38 10.58
N LEU A 63 14.54 13.06 10.35
CA LEU A 63 13.36 12.22 10.55
C LEU A 63 12.92 12.34 12.01
N LEU A 64 11.83 13.05 12.26
CA LEU A 64 11.26 13.23 13.59
C LEU A 64 10.42 11.99 13.93
N PRO A 65 10.88 11.15 14.87
CA PRO A 65 10.18 9.93 15.31
C PRO A 65 8.72 10.12 15.72
N ASP A 66 8.37 11.34 16.13
CA ASP A 66 7.07 11.73 16.69
C ASP A 66 6.02 12.04 15.63
N ARG A 67 6.44 12.29 14.37
CA ARG A 67 5.52 12.57 13.25
C ARG A 67 5.05 11.31 12.52
N PHE A 68 5.46 10.12 12.97
CA PHE A 68 5.08 8.87 12.33
C PHE A 68 3.64 8.47 12.68
N PRO A 69 2.88 7.95 11.69
CA PRO A 69 1.55 7.42 11.96
C PRO A 69 1.60 6.26 12.97
N PRO A 70 0.52 5.99 13.71
CA PRO A 70 0.51 5.03 14.81
C PRO A 70 0.95 3.61 14.40
N CYS A 71 0.67 3.20 13.17
CA CYS A 71 1.10 1.90 12.63
C CYS A 71 2.62 1.78 12.49
N ILE A 72 3.29 2.78 11.91
CA ILE A 72 4.75 2.82 11.76
C ILE A 72 5.43 2.91 13.12
N ARG A 73 4.88 3.71 14.06
CA ARG A 73 5.39 3.78 15.45
C ARG A 73 5.35 2.42 16.14
N LYS A 74 4.24 1.68 16.00
CA LYS A 74 4.11 0.33 16.55
C LYS A 74 5.16 -0.60 15.94
N MET A 75 5.32 -0.62 14.62
CA MET A 75 6.32 -1.46 13.94
C MET A 75 7.74 -1.15 14.39
N ARG A 76 8.10 0.13 14.57
CA ARG A 76 9.42 0.52 15.07
C ARG A 76 9.65 0.07 16.52
N ARG A 77 8.65 0.16 17.39
CA ARG A 77 8.74 -0.32 18.78
C ARG A 77 8.91 -1.83 18.85
N THR A 78 8.16 -2.59 18.05
CA THR A 78 8.32 -4.05 17.92
C THR A 78 9.73 -4.41 17.48
N LEU A 79 10.30 -3.67 16.52
CA LEU A 79 11.68 -3.87 16.06
C LEU A 79 12.72 -3.55 17.14
N GLN A 80 12.52 -2.46 17.91
CA GLN A 80 13.37 -2.09 19.05
C GLN A 80 13.27 -3.07 20.22
N ALA A 81 12.12 -3.72 20.40
CA ALA A 81 11.91 -4.78 21.38
C ALA A 81 12.57 -6.12 20.97
N GLY A 82 13.19 -6.19 19.78
CA GLY A 82 13.79 -7.42 19.24
C GLY A 82 12.74 -8.43 18.73
N GLU A 83 11.47 -8.04 18.63
CA GLU A 83 10.40 -8.87 18.10
C GLU A 83 10.39 -8.84 16.56
N ASN A 84 10.09 -10.00 15.95
CA ASN A 84 10.09 -10.13 14.50
C ASN A 84 8.83 -9.53 13.86
N LEU A 85 9.03 -8.55 12.97
CA LEU A 85 8.00 -8.13 12.01
C LEU A 85 7.81 -9.19 10.91
N SER A 86 6.57 -9.33 10.43
CA SER A 86 6.27 -10.14 9.23
C SER A 86 7.04 -9.61 8.01
N HIS A 87 7.25 -10.46 6.99
CA HIS A 87 7.94 -10.06 5.76
C HIS A 87 7.29 -8.81 5.12
N ALA A 88 5.96 -8.76 5.08
CA ALA A 88 5.21 -7.59 4.61
C ALA A 88 5.42 -6.36 5.50
N GLY A 89 5.52 -6.52 6.83
CA GLY A 89 5.77 -5.43 7.77
C GLY A 89 7.15 -4.79 7.60
N ARG A 90 8.17 -5.61 7.33
CA ARG A 90 9.54 -5.13 7.01
C ARG A 90 9.55 -4.33 5.71
N PHE A 91 8.88 -4.84 4.67
CA PHE A 91 8.76 -4.11 3.42
C PHE A 91 8.04 -2.77 3.60
N ALA A 92 6.90 -2.76 4.31
CA ALA A 92 6.13 -1.55 4.57
C ALA A 92 6.93 -0.48 5.33
N LEU A 93 7.70 -0.87 6.34
CA LEU A 93 8.54 0.04 7.11
C LEU A 93 9.71 0.58 6.28
N ALA A 94 10.38 -0.27 5.49
CA ALA A 94 11.47 0.17 4.61
C ALA A 94 10.98 1.12 3.50
N ALA A 95 9.85 0.80 2.85
CA ALA A 95 9.24 1.64 1.83
C ALA A 95 8.80 3.00 2.39
N PHE A 96 8.27 3.03 3.62
CA PHE A 96 7.91 4.26 4.30
C PHE A 96 9.13 5.13 4.61
N LEU A 97 10.20 4.55 5.19
CA LEU A 97 11.43 5.29 5.51
C LEU A 97 12.12 5.81 4.24
N HIS A 98 12.14 5.02 3.17
CA HIS A 98 12.65 5.44 1.87
C HIS A 98 11.84 6.60 1.28
N ARG A 99 10.50 6.53 1.32
CA ARG A 99 9.62 7.62 0.86
C ARG A 99 9.76 8.88 1.72
N ALA A 100 10.06 8.72 3.01
CA ALA A 100 10.32 9.82 3.95
C ALA A 100 11.70 10.47 3.76
N GLY A 101 12.57 9.91 2.89
CA GLY A 101 13.89 10.44 2.59
C GLY A 101 15.00 10.00 3.57
N ALA A 102 14.83 8.87 4.24
CA ALA A 102 15.90 8.24 5.01
C ALA A 102 17.04 7.77 4.09
N ASP A 103 18.28 7.98 4.52
CA ASP A 103 19.46 7.39 3.85
C ASP A 103 19.42 5.85 3.95
N PRO A 104 19.83 5.10 2.91
CA PRO A 104 19.91 3.64 2.94
C PRO A 104 20.61 3.07 4.18
N GLU A 105 21.68 3.72 4.66
CA GLU A 105 22.41 3.28 5.86
C GLU A 105 21.57 3.44 7.13
N THR A 106 20.80 4.55 7.22
CA THR A 106 19.86 4.77 8.33
C THR A 106 18.73 3.75 8.33
N ILE A 107 18.28 3.31 7.13
CA ILE A 107 17.28 2.25 7.00
C ILE A 107 17.86 0.93 7.50
N VAL A 108 19.08 0.57 7.10
CA VAL A 108 19.76 -0.66 7.55
C VAL A 108 19.99 -0.66 9.06
N ASP A 109 20.42 0.48 9.63
CA ASP A 109 20.61 0.62 11.06
C ASP A 109 19.32 0.47 11.86
N ALA A 110 18.17 0.89 11.31
CA ALA A 110 16.87 0.64 11.93
C ALA A 110 16.55 -0.86 12.08
N TYR A 111 17.10 -1.72 11.20
CA TYR A 111 16.93 -3.18 11.25
C TYR A 111 18.05 -3.92 11.98
N ARG A 112 19.08 -3.24 12.52
CA ARG A 112 20.26 -3.87 13.12
C ARG A 112 19.95 -4.75 14.35
N GLY A 113 18.80 -4.57 14.99
CA GLY A 113 18.29 -5.41 16.09
C GLY A 113 17.30 -6.51 15.66
N ALA A 114 16.96 -6.59 14.37
CA ALA A 114 15.95 -7.52 13.87
C ALA A 114 16.61 -8.83 13.40
N PRO A 115 16.08 -10.01 13.79
CA PRO A 115 16.53 -11.27 13.22
C PRO A 115 16.37 -11.24 11.69
N THR A 116 17.46 -11.22 10.94
CA THR A 116 17.39 -11.41 9.49
C THR A 116 17.05 -12.87 9.26
N SER A 117 15.78 -13.16 8.94
CA SER A 117 15.43 -14.47 8.39
C SER A 117 16.03 -14.53 6.99
N THR A 118 17.34 -14.78 6.92
CA THR A 118 17.99 -15.20 5.70
C THR A 118 17.28 -16.50 5.35
N SER A 119 16.42 -16.48 4.34
CA SER A 119 15.97 -17.71 3.67
C SER A 119 17.16 -18.29 2.90
N ARG A 120 18.22 -18.64 3.62
CA ARG A 120 19.24 -19.53 3.12
C ARG A 120 18.59 -20.89 3.25
N SER A 121 17.97 -21.35 2.17
CA SER A 121 17.78 -22.77 1.95
C SER A 121 19.10 -23.45 2.31
N ARG A 122 19.08 -24.16 3.43
CA ARG A 122 20.14 -25.04 3.86
C ARG A 122 20.21 -26.13 2.78
N ALA A 123 21.02 -25.91 1.75
CA ALA A 123 21.50 -26.99 0.92
C ALA A 123 22.18 -27.95 1.88
N THR A 124 21.49 -29.03 2.17
CA THR A 124 21.96 -30.15 2.96
C THR A 124 23.25 -30.63 2.30
N ARG A 125 24.39 -30.31 2.91
CA ARG A 125 25.66 -30.96 2.62
C ARG A 125 25.49 -32.40 3.10
N SER A 126 24.94 -33.26 2.24
CA SER A 126 24.95 -34.70 2.43
C SER A 126 26.40 -35.14 2.35
N SER A 127 26.92 -35.52 3.51
CA SER A 127 28.10 -36.34 3.70
C SER A 127 28.06 -37.58 2.82
N THR A 128 29.02 -37.71 1.91
CA THR A 128 29.49 -39.02 1.45
C THR A 128 31.00 -39.05 1.62
N SER A 129 31.43 -39.84 2.59
CA SER A 129 32.80 -40.35 2.79
C SER A 129 32.62 -41.66 3.57
N PRO A 130 33.52 -42.65 3.53
CA PRO A 130 34.66 -42.92 2.65
C PRO A 130 34.59 -44.40 2.13
N SER A 131 35.74 -45.03 1.79
CA SER A 131 36.00 -46.45 1.44
C SER A 131 36.21 -46.72 -0.06
N THR A 132 37.22 -47.43 -0.56
CA THR A 132 38.38 -48.16 0.01
C THR A 132 39.39 -48.36 -1.13
N GLY A 133 40.69 -48.31 -0.80
CA GLY A 133 41.75 -48.68 -1.73
C GLY A 133 41.90 -50.20 -1.88
N ALA A 134 42.19 -50.62 -3.10
CA ALA A 134 42.98 -51.79 -3.48
C ALA A 134 43.36 -51.62 -4.94
#